data_AF-A0A1B5Z9H7-F1
#
_entry.id   AF-A0A1B5Z9H7-F1
#
_cell.length_a   1.000
_cell.length_b   1.000
_cell.length_c   1.000
_cell.angle_alpha   90.00
_cell.angle_beta   90.00
_cell.angle_gamma   90.00
#
_symmetry.space_group_name_H-M   'P 1'
#
loop_
_entity.id
_entity.type
_entity.pdbx_description
1 polymer ?
#
loop_
_entity_poly.entity_id
_entity_poly.type
_entity_poly.pdbx_seq_one_letter_code
_entity_poly.pdbx_strand_id
1 'polypeptide(L)'
;MLRVDKCREPRPVTRTGCRARIHVAYNIETKRWRVVAFESVHNHELIPRHFVHFIPKYRRLSEADKALVDGLHTCGVRTCHILGFMMAQKGGHEGLGFIKKDLYNYFSNGAKARRENGDAIAALSYFQSKADNEPMFYSKFTIDNGRL
;
A
#
# COMPACT_ATOMS: atom_id res chain seq x y z
N MET A 1 -18.66 -19.90 26.06
CA MET A 1 -17.32 -19.30 25.84
C MET A 1 -17.47 -17.78 25.87
N LEU A 2 -16.94 -17.12 26.90
CA LEU A 2 -16.96 -15.66 27.00
C LEU A 2 -16.02 -15.08 25.93
N ARG A 3 -16.51 -14.13 25.13
CA ARG A 3 -15.64 -13.34 24.23
C ARG A 3 -14.70 -12.55 25.12
N VAL A 4 -13.41 -12.91 25.10
CA VAL A 4 -12.36 -12.07 25.67
C VAL A 4 -12.32 -10.80 24.83
N ASP A 5 -12.78 -9.70 25.40
CA ASP A 5 -12.59 -8.38 24.82
C ASP A 5 -11.09 -8.16 24.61
N LYS A 6 -10.66 -8.14 23.35
CA LYS A 6 -9.29 -7.79 22.98
C LYS A 6 -9.10 -6.29 23.24
N CYS A 7 -8.79 -5.92 24.48
CA CYS A 7 -8.20 -4.62 24.79
C CYS A 7 -6.89 -4.51 24.02
N ARG A 8 -6.84 -3.59 23.05
CA ARG A 8 -5.61 -3.27 22.35
C ARG A 8 -4.63 -2.70 23.38
N GLU A 9 -3.40 -3.21 23.38
CA GLU A 9 -2.35 -2.68 24.22
C GLU A 9 -2.19 -1.17 23.98
N PRO A 10 -1.96 -0.38 25.04
CA PRO A 10 -1.70 1.04 24.89
C PRO A 10 -0.50 1.25 23.98
N ARG A 11 -0.63 2.16 23.00
CA ARG A 11 0.48 2.49 22.11
C ARG A 11 1.61 3.12 22.92
N PRO A 12 2.88 2.71 22.71
CA PRO A 12 4.00 3.35 23.38
C PRO A 12 4.06 4.84 23.04
N VAL A 13 4.47 5.66 24.01
CA VAL A 13 4.66 7.10 23.83
C VAL A 13 5.86 7.32 22.91
N THR A 14 5.61 7.77 21.68
CA THR A 14 6.66 7.98 20.66
C THR A 14 7.21 9.40 20.61
N ARG A 15 6.60 10.35 21.35
CA ARG A 15 6.99 11.78 21.32
C ARG A 15 7.81 12.12 22.56
N THR A 16 9.11 12.31 22.37
CA THR A 16 10.08 12.65 23.42
C THR A 16 10.30 14.15 23.60
N GLY A 17 9.56 15.00 22.88
CA GLY A 17 9.80 16.45 22.86
C GLY A 17 11.11 16.85 22.17
N CYS A 18 11.63 16.02 21.25
CA CYS A 18 12.85 16.28 20.49
C CYS A 18 12.80 17.64 19.78
N ARG A 19 13.85 18.45 19.95
CA ARG A 19 13.98 19.78 19.31
C ARG A 19 14.73 19.75 17.98
N ALA A 20 15.28 18.59 17.60
CA ALA A 20 16.01 18.43 16.36
C ALA A 20 15.16 18.88 15.16
N ARG A 21 15.67 19.82 14.37
CA ARG A 21 14.95 20.44 13.25
C ARG A 21 15.90 21.09 12.24
N ILE A 22 15.44 21.17 11.01
CA ILE A 22 16.01 22.05 9.99
C ILE A 22 14.92 23.00 9.51
N HIS A 23 15.20 24.30 9.54
CA HIS A 23 14.35 25.33 8.99
C HIS A 23 15.04 25.92 7.77
N VAL A 24 14.44 25.73 6.60
CA VAL A 24 14.95 26.25 5.33
C VAL A 24 13.97 27.31 4.83
N ALA A 25 14.47 28.49 4.48
CA ALA A 25 13.69 29.57 3.91
C ALA A 25 14.22 29.97 2.54
N TYR A 26 13.32 30.31 1.63
CA TYR A 26 13.69 30.85 0.33
C TYR A 26 13.95 32.36 0.44
N ASN A 27 15.13 32.80 0.03
CA ASN A 27 15.46 34.22 -0.05
C ASN A 27 15.12 34.72 -1.46
N ILE A 28 14.16 35.64 -1.53
CA ILE A 28 13.60 36.17 -2.79
C ILE A 28 14.63 37.03 -3.55
N GLU A 29 15.40 37.84 -2.84
CA GLU A 29 16.38 38.77 -3.43
C GLU A 29 17.54 38.03 -4.11
N THR A 30 18.10 37.06 -3.40
CA THR A 30 19.22 36.25 -3.89
C THR A 30 18.77 35.07 -4.74
N LYS A 31 17.46 34.81 -4.83
CA LYS A 31 16.83 33.65 -5.50
C LYS A 31 17.43 32.31 -5.06
N ARG A 32 17.76 32.18 -3.77
CA ARG A 32 18.45 31.01 -3.20
C ARG A 32 17.76 30.54 -1.93
N TRP A 33 17.80 29.22 -1.69
CA TRP A 33 17.39 28.63 -0.42
C TRP A 33 18.50 28.80 0.61
N ARG A 34 18.14 29.21 1.84
CA ARG A 34 19.06 29.29 2.98
C ARG A 34 18.53 28.51 4.17
N VAL A 35 19.43 27.89 4.92
CA VAL A 35 19.10 27.28 6.22
C VAL A 35 19.07 28.40 7.28
N VAL A 36 17.92 28.60 7.90
CA VAL A 36 17.68 29.63 8.93
C VAL A 36 17.96 29.10 10.33
N ALA A 37 17.65 27.82 10.59
CA ALA A 37 17.96 27.16 11.84
C ALA A 37 18.26 25.69 11.60
N PHE A 38 19.23 25.15 12.33
CA PHE A 38 19.59 23.74 12.28
C PHE A 38 19.96 23.27 13.69
N GLU A 39 19.18 22.34 14.22
CA GLU A 39 19.47 21.63 15.46
C GLU A 39 19.55 20.14 15.14
N SER A 40 20.76 19.59 15.18
CA SER A 40 21.06 18.21 14.79
C SER A 40 20.99 17.22 15.95
N VAL A 41 20.95 17.70 17.17
CA VAL A 41 21.04 16.87 18.38
C VAL A 41 19.67 16.27 18.68
N HIS A 42 19.58 14.94 18.65
CA HIS A 42 18.40 14.19 19.02
C HIS A 42 18.46 13.79 20.49
N ASN A 43 17.29 13.72 21.14
CA ASN A 43 17.15 13.21 22.52
C ASN A 43 16.64 11.75 22.56
N HIS A 44 16.70 11.06 21.43
CA HIS A 44 16.28 9.68 21.26
C HIS A 44 17.19 9.01 20.22
N GLU A 45 17.23 7.68 20.23
CA GLU A 45 17.95 6.93 19.21
C GLU A 45 17.30 7.12 17.84
N LEU A 46 18.14 7.21 16.80
CA LEU A 46 17.69 7.21 15.42
C LEU A 46 17.42 5.78 14.97
N ILE A 47 16.42 5.61 14.10
CA ILE A 47 16.10 4.30 13.55
C ILE A 47 17.32 3.78 12.76
N PRO A 48 17.85 2.59 13.08
CA PRO A 48 18.94 2.00 12.32
C PRO A 48 18.60 1.84 10.84
N ARG A 49 19.60 2.00 9.97
CA ARG A 49 19.40 1.95 8.50
C ARG A 49 18.69 0.69 8.02
N HIS A 50 19.02 -0.46 8.59
CA HIS A 50 18.40 -1.74 8.25
C HIS A 50 16.90 -1.83 8.61
N PHE A 51 16.36 -0.92 9.43
CA PHE A 51 14.93 -0.85 9.74
C PHE A 51 14.17 0.22 8.93
N VAL A 52 14.85 1.04 8.11
CA VAL A 52 14.22 2.13 7.34
C VAL A 52 13.14 1.59 6.40
N HIS A 53 13.32 0.38 5.85
CA HIS A 53 12.36 -0.28 4.97
C HIS A 53 11.02 -0.65 5.65
N PHE A 54 10.90 -0.54 6.98
CA PHE A 54 9.61 -0.68 7.68
C PHE A 54 8.81 0.62 7.77
N ILE A 55 9.46 1.77 7.57
CA ILE A 55 8.83 3.09 7.72
C ILE A 55 7.99 3.38 6.45
N PRO A 56 6.66 3.57 6.56
CA PRO A 56 5.78 3.70 5.42
C PRO A 56 6.18 4.74 4.37
N LYS A 57 6.72 5.89 4.81
CA LYS A 57 7.16 6.99 3.94
C LYS A 57 8.32 6.60 3.02
N TYR A 58 9.17 5.67 3.45
CA TYR A 58 10.34 5.23 2.67
C TYR A 58 10.08 3.94 1.89
N ARG A 59 8.91 3.31 2.08
CA ARG A 59 8.54 2.11 1.32
C ARG A 59 8.03 2.48 -0.06
N ARG A 60 8.65 1.92 -1.10
CA ARG A 60 8.24 2.10 -2.48
C ARG A 60 8.59 0.87 -3.31
N LEU A 61 7.61 0.39 -4.06
CA LEU A 61 7.85 -0.48 -5.20
C LEU A 61 8.20 0.42 -6.40
N SER A 62 9.45 0.37 -6.86
CA SER A 62 9.89 1.18 -8.00
C SER A 62 9.19 0.74 -9.29
N GLU A 63 9.17 1.58 -10.34
CA GLU A 63 8.55 1.19 -11.61
C GLU A 63 9.27 -0.01 -12.26
N ALA A 64 10.60 -0.08 -12.12
CA ALA A 64 11.38 -1.23 -12.56
C ALA A 64 10.99 -2.51 -11.79
N ASP A 65 10.80 -2.40 -10.47
CA ASP A 65 10.34 -3.52 -9.65
C ASP A 65 8.93 -3.97 -10.06
N LYS A 66 8.01 -3.02 -10.29
CA LYS A 66 6.65 -3.32 -10.77
C LYS A 66 6.68 -4.10 -12.07
N ALA A 67 7.41 -3.62 -13.07
CA ALA A 67 7.54 -4.29 -14.36
C ALA A 67 8.08 -5.72 -14.22
N LEU A 68 9.09 -5.92 -13.37
CA LEU A 68 9.63 -7.24 -13.09
C LEU A 68 8.61 -8.16 -12.41
N VAL A 69 7.97 -7.70 -11.33
CA VAL A 69 7.03 -8.55 -10.59
C VAL A 69 5.77 -8.84 -11.41
N ASP A 70 5.32 -7.92 -12.24
CA ASP A 70 4.19 -8.13 -13.15
C ASP A 70 4.53 -9.15 -14.23
N GLY A 71 5.73 -9.08 -14.81
CA GLY A 71 6.22 -10.07 -15.77
C GLY A 71 6.25 -11.48 -15.17
N LEU A 72 6.89 -11.63 -14.01
CA LEU A 72 6.97 -12.92 -13.31
C LEU A 72 5.59 -13.44 -12.89
N HIS A 73 4.72 -12.55 -12.41
CA HIS A 73 3.37 -12.92 -12.01
C HIS A 73 2.52 -13.37 -13.21
N THR A 74 2.68 -12.72 -14.37
CA THR A 74 2.01 -13.10 -15.62
C THR A 74 2.47 -14.47 -16.11
N CYS A 75 3.74 -14.84 -15.87
CA CYS A 75 4.26 -16.19 -16.10
C CYS A 75 3.79 -17.22 -15.05
N GLY A 76 2.90 -16.85 -14.13
CA GLY A 76 2.35 -17.76 -13.12
C GLY A 76 3.26 -17.99 -11.91
N VAL A 77 4.34 -17.23 -11.76
CA VAL A 77 5.23 -17.37 -10.59
C VAL A 77 4.51 -16.88 -9.35
N ARG A 78 4.47 -17.71 -8.30
CA ARG A 78 3.84 -17.35 -7.02
C ARG A 78 4.51 -16.12 -6.40
N THR A 79 3.72 -15.21 -5.85
CA THR A 79 4.20 -13.98 -5.19
C THR A 79 5.29 -14.22 -4.13
N CYS A 80 5.23 -15.33 -3.39
CA CYS A 80 6.26 -15.68 -2.41
C CYS A 80 7.62 -15.99 -3.07
N HIS A 81 7.62 -16.64 -4.24
CA HIS A 81 8.84 -16.93 -5.00
C HIS A 81 9.39 -15.66 -5.66
N ILE A 82 8.50 -14.79 -6.17
CA ILE A 82 8.89 -13.47 -6.70
C ILE A 82 9.60 -12.66 -5.61
N LEU A 83 9.03 -12.60 -4.41
CA LEU A 83 9.64 -11.93 -3.26
C LEU A 83 11.01 -12.55 -2.93
N GLY A 84 11.10 -13.88 -2.89
CA GLY A 84 12.36 -14.61 -2.68
C GLY A 84 13.44 -14.24 -3.69
N PHE A 85 13.07 -14.23 -4.97
CA PHE A 85 13.96 -13.86 -6.07
C PHE A 85 14.46 -12.41 -5.96
N MET A 86 13.57 -11.47 -5.66
CA MET A 86 13.96 -10.07 -5.46
C MET A 86 14.87 -9.89 -4.24
N MET A 87 14.62 -10.62 -3.15
CA MET A 87 15.51 -10.59 -1.98
C MET A 87 16.89 -11.12 -2.33
N ALA A 88 16.97 -12.22 -3.09
CA ALA A 88 18.26 -12.76 -3.53
C ALA A 88 19.03 -11.75 -4.38
N GLN A 89 18.36 -11.03 -5.28
CA GLN A 89 19.00 -10.00 -6.11
C GLN A 89 19.42 -8.74 -5.33
N LYS A 90 18.62 -8.31 -4.36
CA LYS A 90 18.80 -7.04 -3.65
C LYS A 90 19.46 -7.17 -2.27
N GLY A 91 20.00 -8.34 -1.95
CA GLY A 91 20.71 -8.55 -0.67
C GLY A 91 19.78 -8.64 0.55
N GLY A 92 18.56 -9.15 0.39
CA GLY A 92 17.61 -9.39 1.47
C GLY A 92 16.51 -8.33 1.57
N HIS A 93 15.82 -8.33 2.71
CA HIS A 93 14.65 -7.47 2.93
C HIS A 93 14.97 -5.97 2.92
N GLU A 94 16.11 -5.60 3.50
CA GLU A 94 16.53 -4.20 3.61
C GLU A 94 16.81 -3.55 2.26
N GLY A 95 17.27 -4.32 1.28
CA GLY A 95 17.55 -3.82 -0.07
C GLY A 95 16.32 -3.75 -0.99
N LEU A 96 15.19 -4.35 -0.61
CA LEU A 96 13.98 -4.31 -1.44
C LEU A 96 13.38 -2.91 -1.54
N GLY A 97 13.44 -2.13 -0.47
CA GLY A 97 12.74 -0.85 -0.35
C GLY A 97 11.22 -0.98 -0.13
N PHE A 98 10.70 -2.19 0.05
CA PHE A 98 9.30 -2.48 0.39
C PHE A 98 9.21 -3.75 1.24
N ILE A 99 8.08 -3.96 1.93
CA ILE A 99 7.85 -5.19 2.70
C ILE A 99 6.94 -6.16 1.95
N LYS A 100 6.94 -7.43 2.36
CA LYS A 100 6.04 -8.47 1.82
C LYS A 100 4.62 -7.96 1.61
N LYS A 101 4.04 -7.31 2.62
CA LYS A 101 2.67 -6.78 2.57
C LYS A 101 2.44 -5.82 1.40
N ASP A 102 3.42 -4.98 1.06
CA ASP A 102 3.29 -4.01 -0.03
C ASP A 102 3.16 -4.70 -1.39
N LEU A 103 3.94 -5.77 -1.62
CA LEU A 103 3.86 -6.57 -2.85
C LEU A 103 2.53 -7.31 -2.98
N TYR A 104 2.02 -7.88 -1.89
CA TYR A 104 0.71 -8.53 -1.89
C TYR A 104 -0.42 -7.51 -2.11
N ASN A 105 -0.33 -6.34 -1.47
CA ASN A 105 -1.28 -5.25 -1.68
C ASN A 105 -1.25 -4.75 -3.14
N TYR A 106 -0.08 -4.68 -3.77
CA TYR A 106 0.07 -4.29 -5.16
C TYR A 106 -0.75 -5.20 -6.09
N PHE A 107 -0.57 -6.53 -5.99
CA PHE A 107 -1.34 -7.48 -6.78
C PHE A 107 -2.83 -7.49 -6.42
N SER A 108 -3.17 -7.40 -5.14
CA SER A 108 -4.57 -7.37 -4.69
C SER A 108 -5.29 -6.12 -5.19
N ASN A 109 -4.63 -4.95 -5.18
CA ASN A 109 -5.21 -3.71 -5.69
C ASN A 109 -5.35 -3.75 -7.21
N GLY A 110 -4.38 -4.32 -7.93
CA GLY A 110 -4.50 -4.55 -9.38
C GLY A 110 -5.64 -5.51 -9.73
N ALA A 111 -5.83 -6.57 -8.95
CA ALA A 111 -6.97 -7.48 -9.12
C ALA A 111 -8.30 -6.78 -8.82
N LYS A 112 -8.36 -5.96 -7.77
CA LYS A 112 -9.56 -5.16 -7.45
C LYS A 112 -9.90 -4.18 -8.56
N ALA A 113 -8.93 -3.44 -9.08
CA ALA A 113 -9.14 -2.49 -10.18
C ALA A 113 -9.70 -3.17 -11.44
N ARG A 114 -9.29 -4.42 -11.73
CA ARG A 114 -9.88 -5.21 -12.84
C ARG A 114 -11.31 -5.69 -12.56
N ARG A 115 -11.67 -5.87 -11.28
CA ARG A 115 -12.97 -6.40 -10.85
C ARG A 115 -14.02 -5.33 -10.58
N GLU A 116 -13.64 -4.06 -10.50
CA GLU A 116 -14.55 -2.96 -10.12
C GLU A 116 -15.82 -2.87 -10.97
N ASN A 117 -15.85 -3.44 -12.18
CA ASN A 117 -17.07 -3.60 -12.97
C ASN A 117 -17.53 -5.07 -13.17
N GLY A 118 -16.67 -6.05 -12.92
CA GLY A 118 -16.91 -7.45 -13.32
C GLY A 118 -17.91 -8.20 -12.43
N ASP A 119 -17.78 -8.06 -11.11
CA ASP A 119 -18.61 -8.84 -10.17
C ASP A 119 -20.07 -8.34 -10.17
N ALA A 120 -20.30 -7.02 -10.29
CA ALA A 120 -21.63 -6.44 -10.36
C ALA A 120 -22.33 -6.71 -11.70
N ILE A 121 -21.61 -6.59 -12.83
CA ILE A 121 -22.16 -6.93 -14.15
C ILE A 121 -22.49 -8.42 -14.23
N ALA A 122 -21.62 -9.30 -13.75
CA ALA A 122 -21.89 -10.74 -13.74
C ALA A 122 -23.11 -11.10 -12.87
N ALA A 123 -23.27 -10.45 -11.72
CA ALA A 123 -24.44 -10.62 -10.86
C ALA A 123 -25.72 -10.12 -11.55
N LEU A 124 -25.68 -8.97 -12.24
CA LEU A 124 -26.82 -8.48 -13.02
C LEU A 124 -27.19 -9.42 -14.17
N SER A 125 -26.20 -9.87 -14.95
CA SER A 125 -26.43 -10.80 -16.05
C SER A 125 -27.04 -12.12 -15.54
N TYR A 126 -26.61 -12.58 -14.36
CA TYR A 126 -27.22 -13.73 -13.70
C TYR A 126 -28.69 -13.46 -13.30
N PHE A 127 -28.99 -12.31 -12.67
CA PHE A 127 -30.36 -11.97 -12.28
C PHE A 127 -31.29 -11.76 -13.48
N GLN A 128 -30.80 -11.19 -14.58
CA GLN A 128 -31.53 -11.10 -15.84
C GLN A 128 -31.81 -12.50 -16.41
N SER A 129 -30.77 -13.32 -16.57
CA SER A 129 -30.93 -14.70 -17.06
C SER A 129 -31.88 -15.52 -16.19
N LYS A 130 -31.90 -15.30 -14.87
CA LYS A 130 -32.82 -15.98 -13.97
C LYS A 130 -34.26 -15.48 -14.11
N ALA A 131 -34.48 -14.18 -14.31
CA ALA A 131 -35.80 -13.61 -14.57
C ALA A 131 -36.40 -14.11 -15.90
N ASP A 132 -35.57 -14.33 -16.91
CA ASP A 132 -36.01 -14.87 -18.20
C ASP A 132 -36.46 -16.35 -18.11
N ASN A 133 -35.89 -17.12 -17.17
CA ASN A 133 -36.13 -18.56 -17.06
C ASN A 133 -37.14 -18.93 -15.95
N GLU A 134 -37.31 -18.10 -14.92
CA GLU A 134 -38.23 -18.35 -13.81
C GLU A 134 -39.35 -17.28 -13.81
N PRO A 135 -40.60 -17.64 -14.19
CA PRO A 135 -41.72 -16.69 -14.29
C PRO A 135 -42.07 -15.96 -12.98
N MET A 136 -41.65 -16.51 -11.84
CA MET A 136 -41.86 -15.95 -10.50
C MET A 136 -40.66 -15.13 -9.99
N PHE A 137 -39.57 -15.05 -10.75
CA PHE A 137 -38.38 -14.32 -10.37
C PHE A 137 -38.40 -12.92 -10.97
N TYR A 138 -38.44 -11.89 -10.11
CA TYR A 138 -38.44 -10.48 -10.51
C TYR A 138 -37.17 -9.78 -10.00
N SER A 139 -36.45 -9.11 -10.89
CA SER A 139 -35.32 -8.23 -10.52
C SER A 139 -35.46 -6.86 -11.18
N LYS A 140 -35.20 -5.80 -10.43
CA LYS A 140 -35.17 -4.41 -10.91
C LYS A 140 -33.99 -3.70 -10.26
N PHE A 141 -33.18 -3.04 -11.08
CA PHE A 141 -32.04 -2.26 -10.63
C PHE A 141 -32.02 -0.92 -11.38
N THR A 142 -31.44 0.08 -10.73
CA THR A 142 -31.26 1.43 -11.26
C THR A 142 -29.78 1.75 -11.25
N ILE A 143 -29.27 2.28 -12.35
CA ILE A 143 -27.87 2.70 -12.48
C ILE A 143 -27.85 4.20 -12.24
N ASP A 144 -27.13 4.66 -11.21
CA ASP A 144 -26.96 6.09 -10.92
C ASP A 144 -25.57 6.54 -11.39
N ASN A 145 -25.52 7.47 -12.34
CA ASN A 145 -24.28 8.04 -12.90
C ASN A 145 -23.23 7.00 -13.36
N GLY A 146 -23.68 5.91 -14.02
CA GLY A 146 -22.78 4.87 -14.54
C GLY A 146 -22.19 3.94 -13.48
N ARG A 147 -22.68 4.04 -12.23
CA ARG A 147 -22.43 3.07 -11.17
C ARG A 147 -23.75 2.40 -10.81
N LEU A 148 -23.68 1.10 -10.54
CA LEU A 148 -24.76 0.36 -9.88
C LEU A 148 -24.89 0.79 -8.43
#